data_AF-L1INX9-F1
#
_entry.id   AF-L1INX9-F1
#
_cell.length_a   1.000
_cell.length_b   1.000
_cell.length_c   1.000
_cell.angle_alpha   90.00
_cell.angle_beta   90.00
_cell.angle_gamma   90.00
#
_symmetry.space_group_name_H-M   'P 1'
#
loop_
_entity.id
_entity.type
_entity.pdbx_description
1 polymer ?
#
loop_
_entity_poly.entity_id
_entity_poly.type
_entity_poly.pdbx_seq_one_letter_code
_entity_poly.pdbx_strand_id
1 'polypeptide(L)'
;MARGTEGTEELEAAAKELEASLVALSPPNHPSKHPLPSPAVLAAPCLSASCPAGSTPCLMGLDVRLESDAEERAWQPCRSLAQLKKAEALAEKGQAIAQRTGQWLKKRLSDRNLDRGERAELESIGRRFEAAGRRFEEVSRKIIDQRYLPHQFVIEDICNHEEMAIAIKDMHVRGAGLIGAAAGYGMFLAALKAPKTSPEEHLTFVEEAGLFLKSTRPTAVNLEFAVERQLSHMKGISDVEERVRACREMAGVIADEDAQFCSKIGQHGVTIIEEIYKKKGAPVNILTHCNAGWLAFVDVGSATAPIYEAHNRNIPIHVYVDETRPPEPTGASLTAWELSKHGVKHTIIADNSFRFVALPSSTFDWTRRDGVKEIPIESRNENEVKFIQGLHQESGKVLEVLLCPAESPAANYAFDVTPARLLSGLITERGVCRAEEQSILELFPEKK
;
A
#
# COMPACT_ATOMS: atom_id res chain seq x y z
N MET A 1 -22.47 -49.52 -22.06
CA MET A 1 -22.13 -48.76 -20.83
C MET A 1 -20.61 -48.74 -20.71
N ALA A 2 -19.95 -47.69 -21.21
CA ALA A 2 -18.52 -47.37 -21.00
C ALA A 2 -18.12 -46.19 -21.92
N ARG A 3 -18.76 -45.02 -21.80
CA ARG A 3 -18.36 -43.77 -22.48
C ARG A 3 -18.71 -42.50 -21.67
N GLY A 4 -18.69 -42.59 -20.34
CA GLY A 4 -19.04 -41.47 -19.45
C GLY A 4 -17.90 -40.98 -18.56
N THR A 5 -16.84 -41.77 -18.37
CA THR A 5 -15.86 -41.57 -17.29
C THR A 5 -14.65 -40.69 -17.66
N GLU A 6 -14.26 -40.62 -18.94
CA GLU A 6 -13.06 -39.86 -19.35
C GLU A 6 -13.18 -38.34 -19.10
N GLY A 7 -14.37 -37.75 -19.34
CA GLY A 7 -14.57 -36.31 -19.16
C GLY A 7 -14.71 -35.85 -17.70
N THR A 8 -15.20 -36.74 -16.82
CA THR A 8 -15.31 -36.49 -15.37
C THR A 8 -13.97 -36.65 -14.67
N GLU A 9 -13.14 -37.60 -15.09
CA GLU A 9 -11.79 -37.81 -14.55
C GLU A 9 -10.86 -36.62 -14.87
N GLU A 10 -10.93 -36.06 -16.09
CA GLU A 10 -10.20 -34.84 -16.47
C GLU A 10 -10.63 -33.61 -15.65
N LEU A 11 -11.91 -33.49 -15.33
CA LEU A 11 -12.46 -32.43 -14.48
C LEU A 11 -12.00 -32.54 -13.03
N GLU A 12 -12.01 -33.74 -12.47
CA GLU A 12 -11.49 -33.99 -11.13
C GLU A 12 -9.98 -33.73 -11.05
N ALA A 13 -9.23 -34.07 -12.10
CA ALA A 13 -7.81 -33.76 -12.19
C ALA A 13 -7.57 -32.24 -12.23
N ALA A 14 -8.34 -31.50 -13.03
CA ALA A 14 -8.27 -30.04 -13.08
C ALA A 14 -8.69 -29.39 -11.75
N ALA A 15 -9.68 -29.94 -11.05
CA ALA A 15 -10.13 -29.47 -9.73
C ALA A 15 -9.04 -29.69 -8.68
N LYS A 16 -8.41 -30.87 -8.68
CA LYS A 16 -7.27 -31.20 -7.81
C LYS A 16 -6.06 -30.33 -8.10
N GLU A 17 -5.77 -30.01 -9.37
CA GLU A 17 -4.68 -29.11 -9.75
C GLU A 17 -4.95 -27.67 -9.29
N LEU A 18 -6.20 -27.21 -9.40
CA LEU A 18 -6.64 -25.91 -8.89
C LEU A 18 -6.56 -25.84 -7.36
N GLU A 19 -7.05 -26.87 -6.66
CA GLU A 19 -6.95 -27.00 -5.19
C GLU A 19 -5.48 -27.11 -4.73
N ALA A 20 -4.63 -27.85 -5.44
CA ALA A 20 -3.20 -27.93 -5.14
C ALA A 20 -2.49 -26.58 -5.38
N SER A 21 -2.91 -25.81 -6.38
CA SER A 21 -2.40 -24.46 -6.61
C SER A 21 -2.83 -23.50 -5.50
N LEU A 22 -4.06 -23.62 -5.00
CA LEU A 22 -4.54 -22.88 -3.82
C LEU A 22 -3.75 -23.27 -2.56
N VAL A 23 -3.52 -24.56 -2.30
CA VAL A 23 -2.75 -25.06 -1.15
C VAL A 23 -1.28 -24.63 -1.21
N ALA A 24 -0.68 -24.60 -2.41
CA ALA A 24 0.70 -24.12 -2.60
C ALA A 24 0.85 -22.60 -2.35
N LEU A 25 -0.25 -21.85 -2.43
CA LEU A 25 -0.30 -20.43 -2.07
C LEU A 25 -0.45 -20.23 -0.55
N SER A 26 -1.01 -21.20 0.18
CA SER A 26 -1.12 -21.20 1.64
C SER A 26 0.26 -21.41 2.33
N PRO A 27 0.46 -20.99 3.60
CA PRO A 27 1.70 -21.24 4.33
C PRO A 27 1.72 -22.67 4.90
N PRO A 28 2.90 -23.29 5.10
CA PRO A 28 2.97 -24.63 5.68
C PRO A 28 2.51 -24.62 7.14
N ASN A 29 1.51 -25.45 7.47
CA ASN A 29 1.09 -25.70 8.85
C ASN A 29 2.21 -26.42 9.62
N HIS A 30 2.77 -25.80 10.65
CA HIS A 30 3.61 -26.49 11.62
C HIS A 30 2.75 -27.09 12.74
N PRO A 31 2.89 -28.39 13.08
CA PRO A 31 2.17 -28.99 14.19
C PRO A 31 2.75 -28.48 15.52
N SER A 32 1.92 -27.76 16.29
CA SER A 32 2.26 -27.26 17.62
C SER A 32 2.45 -28.42 18.62
N LYS A 33 3.68 -28.65 19.07
CA LYS A 33 3.97 -29.35 20.32
C LYS A 33 5.01 -28.55 21.08
N HIS A 34 4.59 -27.86 22.15
CA HIS A 34 5.13 -27.94 23.53
C HIS A 34 4.72 -26.72 24.37
N PRO A 35 4.54 -26.90 25.70
CA PRO A 35 3.87 -25.95 26.58
C PRO A 35 4.81 -24.84 27.09
N LEU A 36 4.21 -23.69 27.41
CA LEU A 36 4.83 -22.51 28.00
C LEU A 36 5.56 -22.82 29.33
N PRO A 37 6.64 -22.07 29.64
CA PRO A 37 6.91 -21.68 31.02
C PRO A 37 6.94 -20.16 31.23
N SER A 38 6.47 -19.75 32.41
CA SER A 38 6.40 -18.38 32.95
C SER A 38 7.75 -17.90 33.55
N PRO A 39 7.88 -16.64 34.04
CA PRO A 39 9.05 -15.79 33.79
C PRO A 39 10.09 -15.79 34.92
N ALA A 40 11.38 -15.76 34.57
CA ALA A 40 12.45 -15.30 35.46
C ALA A 40 13.69 -14.83 34.69
N VAL A 41 14.07 -13.58 34.97
CA VAL A 41 15.39 -12.93 34.96
C VAL A 41 16.61 -13.79 34.58
N LEU A 42 17.43 -13.33 33.62
CA LEU A 42 18.88 -13.16 33.76
C LEU A 42 19.53 -12.55 32.50
N ALA A 43 20.52 -11.70 32.74
CA ALA A 43 21.32 -10.98 31.76
C ALA A 43 22.56 -11.76 31.28
N ALA A 44 23.09 -11.33 30.13
CA ALA A 44 24.49 -11.42 29.64
C ALA A 44 24.93 -12.67 28.82
N PRO A 45 26.09 -12.66 28.12
CA PRO A 45 26.17 -12.49 26.66
C PRO A 45 27.00 -13.59 25.92
N CYS A 46 26.88 -13.70 24.58
CA CYS A 46 27.84 -14.45 23.73
C CYS A 46 27.63 -14.03 22.25
N LEU A 47 28.54 -13.33 21.55
CA LEU A 47 29.82 -13.78 20.96
C LEU A 47 29.73 -15.07 20.13
N SER A 48 29.50 -14.94 18.81
CA SER A 48 30.38 -15.53 17.78
C SER A 48 29.89 -15.18 16.37
N ALA A 49 30.86 -15.00 15.48
CA ALA A 49 30.77 -14.44 14.14
C ALA A 49 30.22 -15.39 13.07
N SER A 50 30.04 -14.80 11.88
CA SER A 50 30.04 -15.37 10.52
C SER A 50 28.69 -15.67 9.85
N CYS A 51 28.20 -14.70 9.07
CA CYS A 51 27.62 -14.98 7.75
C CYS A 51 27.81 -13.78 6.81
N PRO A 52 28.05 -14.01 5.50
CA PRO A 52 28.60 -13.04 4.57
C PRO A 52 27.56 -12.07 4.00
N ALA A 53 28.06 -10.91 3.57
CA ALA A 53 27.33 -9.89 2.83
C ALA A 53 26.77 -10.43 1.49
N GLY A 54 25.53 -10.04 1.17
CA GLY A 54 24.93 -10.33 -0.13
C GLY A 54 23.45 -9.98 -0.20
N SER A 55 23.17 -8.72 -0.55
CA SER A 55 21.97 -8.21 -1.25
C SER A 55 20.66 -9.02 -1.12
N THR A 56 19.66 -8.47 -0.41
CA THR A 56 18.25 -8.78 -0.67
C THR A 56 17.38 -7.57 -0.30
N PRO A 57 16.71 -6.90 -1.26
CA PRO A 57 15.71 -5.89 -0.95
C PRO A 57 14.41 -6.58 -0.50
N CYS A 58 13.93 -6.24 0.70
CA CYS A 58 12.61 -6.63 1.19
C CYS A 58 11.56 -5.66 0.61
N LEU A 59 10.40 -6.20 0.22
CA LEU A 59 9.29 -5.48 -0.41
C LEU A 59 7.93 -5.86 0.22
N MET A 60 6.99 -4.91 0.10
CA MET A 60 5.52 -5.01 -0.12
C MET A 60 4.60 -4.57 1.02
N GLY A 61 3.97 -3.39 0.83
CA GLY A 61 2.73 -2.94 1.46
C GLY A 61 1.44 -3.18 0.65
N LEU A 62 1.51 -3.90 -0.49
CA LEU A 62 0.35 -4.25 -1.32
C LEU A 62 0.65 -5.53 -2.12
N ASP A 63 0.52 -6.70 -1.47
CA ASP A 63 -0.10 -7.94 -1.96
C ASP A 63 0.21 -9.07 -0.96
N VAL A 64 -0.67 -9.26 0.03
CA VAL A 64 -0.55 -10.37 1.00
C VAL A 64 -1.81 -11.22 0.93
N ARG A 65 -1.77 -12.28 0.13
CA ARG A 65 -2.71 -13.39 0.21
C ARG A 65 -2.31 -14.29 1.37
N LEU A 66 -3.05 -14.27 2.48
CA LEU A 66 -3.13 -15.39 3.40
C LEU A 66 -4.51 -15.40 4.09
N GLU A 67 -5.18 -16.56 4.03
CA GLU A 67 -6.52 -16.78 4.59
C GLU A 67 -6.51 -16.84 6.13
N SER A 68 -7.68 -16.49 6.67
CA SER A 68 -8.10 -16.40 8.07
C SER A 68 -7.81 -17.64 8.92
N ASP A 69 -7.06 -17.46 10.01
CA ASP A 69 -7.48 -17.70 11.41
C ASP A 69 -6.25 -17.84 12.33
N ALA A 70 -6.44 -17.36 13.57
CA ALA A 70 -5.62 -17.52 14.77
C ALA A 70 -4.63 -16.39 15.13
N GLU A 71 -5.04 -15.67 16.18
CA GLU A 71 -4.30 -15.02 17.27
C GLU A 71 -2.76 -15.15 17.29
N GLU A 72 -2.11 -14.03 17.62
CA GLU A 72 -0.72 -13.90 18.11
C GLU A 72 0.29 -14.90 17.53
N ARG A 73 0.75 -14.66 16.31
CA ARG A 73 1.96 -15.31 15.79
C ARG A 73 3.00 -14.28 15.35
N ALA A 74 4.18 -14.43 15.93
CA ALA A 74 5.36 -13.62 15.66
C ALA A 74 5.59 -13.44 14.15
N TRP A 75 5.71 -12.18 13.73
CA TRP A 75 6.04 -11.79 12.37
C TRP A 75 7.39 -12.41 11.98
N GLN A 76 7.38 -13.29 10.97
CA GLN A 76 8.59 -13.73 10.28
C GLN A 76 8.76 -12.91 9.00
N PRO A 77 10.00 -12.59 8.57
CA PRO A 77 10.25 -11.74 7.40
C PRO A 77 9.66 -12.36 6.12
N CYS A 78 9.06 -11.49 5.29
CA CYS A 78 8.34 -11.83 4.07
C CYS A 78 9.17 -12.61 3.02
N ARG A 79 8.43 -13.36 2.18
CA ARG A 79 8.91 -14.19 1.06
C ARG A 79 9.67 -13.36 0.01
N SER A 80 10.66 -13.95 -0.67
CA SER A 80 11.51 -13.28 -1.67
C SER A 80 10.77 -12.98 -3.00
N LEU A 81 11.28 -12.04 -3.81
CA LEU A 81 10.74 -11.68 -5.14
C LEU A 81 10.53 -12.91 -6.07
N ALA A 82 11.37 -13.94 -5.95
CA ALA A 82 11.23 -15.19 -6.69
C ALA A 82 10.02 -16.02 -6.23
N GLN A 83 9.68 -15.95 -4.94
CA GLN A 83 8.52 -16.62 -4.36
C GLN A 83 7.21 -15.89 -4.71
N LEU A 84 7.25 -14.56 -4.83
CA LEU A 84 6.12 -13.74 -5.30
C LEU A 84 5.81 -14.00 -6.78
N LYS A 85 6.81 -13.93 -7.67
CA LYS A 85 6.64 -14.28 -9.09
C LYS A 85 6.12 -15.70 -9.30
N LYS A 86 6.54 -16.63 -8.44
CA LYS A 86 6.02 -18.01 -8.44
C LYS A 86 4.56 -18.08 -8.01
N ALA A 87 4.15 -17.28 -7.02
CA ALA A 87 2.77 -17.20 -6.56
C ALA A 87 1.85 -16.56 -7.62
N GLU A 88 2.32 -15.51 -8.30
CA GLU A 88 1.63 -14.89 -9.43
C GLU A 88 1.44 -15.86 -10.60
N ALA A 89 2.52 -16.54 -11.02
CA ALA A 89 2.45 -17.54 -12.08
C ALA A 89 1.49 -18.71 -11.72
N LEU A 90 1.42 -19.10 -10.45
CA LEU A 90 0.47 -20.09 -9.95
C LEU A 90 -0.98 -19.57 -9.96
N ALA A 91 -1.20 -18.29 -9.65
CA ALA A 91 -2.51 -17.65 -9.70
C ALA A 91 -3.01 -17.50 -11.14
N GLU A 92 -2.15 -17.06 -12.08
CA GLU A 92 -2.46 -16.97 -13.51
C GLU A 92 -2.77 -18.35 -14.10
N LYS A 93 -1.99 -19.37 -13.72
CA LYS A 93 -2.26 -20.76 -14.09
C LYS A 93 -3.62 -21.23 -13.54
N GLY A 94 -3.94 -20.91 -12.29
CA GLY A 94 -5.23 -21.21 -11.68
C GLY A 94 -6.40 -20.54 -12.41
N GLN A 95 -6.24 -19.28 -12.81
CA GLN A 95 -7.23 -18.53 -13.57
C GLN A 95 -7.45 -19.11 -14.98
N ALA A 96 -6.38 -19.48 -15.68
CA ALA A 96 -6.45 -20.11 -17.00
C ALA A 96 -7.16 -21.48 -16.94
N ILE A 97 -6.89 -22.27 -15.89
CA ILE A 97 -7.58 -23.54 -15.63
C ILE A 97 -9.07 -23.29 -15.36
N ALA A 98 -9.41 -22.31 -14.51
CA ALA A 98 -10.80 -21.97 -14.20
C ALA A 98 -11.58 -21.54 -15.45
N GLN A 99 -11.01 -20.70 -16.30
CA GLN A 99 -11.64 -20.24 -17.55
C GLN A 99 -11.88 -21.37 -18.56
N ARG A 100 -10.85 -22.20 -18.82
CA ARG A 100 -10.95 -23.33 -19.75
C ARG A 100 -12.00 -24.34 -19.28
N THR A 101 -11.99 -24.66 -17.99
CA THR A 101 -12.93 -25.62 -17.39
C THR A 101 -14.36 -25.06 -17.36
N GLY A 102 -14.55 -23.77 -17.08
CA GLY A 102 -15.85 -23.11 -17.15
C GLY A 102 -16.46 -23.12 -18.56
N GLN A 103 -15.65 -22.89 -19.61
CA GLN A 103 -16.11 -22.98 -21.00
C GLN A 103 -16.50 -24.41 -21.40
N TRP A 104 -15.73 -25.40 -20.96
CA TRP A 104 -16.05 -26.82 -21.17
C TRP A 104 -17.35 -27.22 -20.47
N LEU A 105 -17.55 -26.82 -19.21
CA LEU A 105 -18.75 -27.11 -18.43
C LEU A 105 -20.01 -26.53 -19.09
N LYS A 106 -19.96 -25.27 -19.56
CA LYS A 106 -21.06 -24.65 -20.32
C LYS A 106 -21.39 -25.44 -21.59
N LYS A 107 -20.38 -25.90 -22.33
CA LYS A 107 -20.57 -26.71 -23.53
C LYS A 107 -21.15 -28.09 -23.21
N ARG A 108 -20.69 -28.75 -22.14
CA ARG A 108 -21.16 -30.08 -21.75
C ARG A 108 -22.59 -30.05 -21.20
N LEU A 109 -22.92 -29.11 -20.32
CA LEU A 109 -24.28 -28.94 -19.76
C LEU A 109 -25.34 -28.55 -20.80
N SER A 110 -24.92 -28.15 -22.01
CA SER A 110 -25.80 -27.91 -23.16
C SER A 110 -26.19 -29.18 -23.94
N ASP A 111 -25.54 -30.32 -23.69
CA ASP A 111 -25.87 -31.61 -24.30
C ASP A 111 -27.21 -32.13 -23.76
N ARG A 112 -28.15 -32.45 -24.66
CA ARG A 112 -29.50 -32.89 -24.32
C ARG A 112 -29.58 -34.37 -23.92
N ASN A 113 -28.51 -35.14 -24.15
CA ASN A 113 -28.45 -36.57 -23.87
C ASN A 113 -27.88 -36.91 -22.47
N LEU A 114 -27.57 -35.91 -21.65
CA LEU A 114 -27.13 -36.10 -20.26
C LEU A 114 -28.25 -36.65 -19.39
N ASP A 115 -27.95 -37.70 -18.60
CA ASP A 115 -28.90 -38.18 -17.62
C ASP A 115 -29.02 -37.23 -16.41
N ARG A 116 -30.08 -37.39 -15.61
CA ARG A 116 -30.37 -36.50 -14.47
C ARG A 116 -29.29 -36.55 -13.38
N GLY A 117 -28.66 -37.70 -13.15
CA GLY A 117 -27.58 -37.88 -12.18
C GLY A 117 -26.28 -37.22 -12.65
N GLU A 118 -25.88 -37.49 -13.90
CA GLU A 118 -24.70 -36.88 -14.54
C GLU A 118 -24.80 -35.35 -14.56
N ARG A 119 -26.00 -34.82 -14.87
CA ARG A 119 -26.24 -33.37 -14.87
C ARG A 119 -26.09 -32.76 -13.47
N ALA A 120 -26.66 -33.39 -12.45
CA ALA A 120 -26.59 -32.90 -11.07
C ALA A 120 -25.14 -32.90 -10.55
N GLU A 121 -24.35 -33.89 -10.93
CA GLU A 121 -22.93 -34.00 -10.61
C GLU A 121 -22.11 -32.90 -11.30
N LEU A 122 -22.29 -32.70 -12.60
CA LEU A 122 -21.62 -31.62 -13.36
C LEU A 122 -22.00 -30.22 -12.86
N GLU A 123 -23.25 -29.99 -12.47
CA GLU A 123 -23.68 -28.73 -11.84
C GLU A 123 -23.05 -28.52 -10.45
N SER A 124 -22.88 -29.59 -9.67
CA SER A 124 -22.19 -29.54 -8.38
C SER A 124 -20.70 -29.21 -8.52
N ILE A 125 -20.03 -29.87 -9.46
CA ILE A 125 -18.64 -29.58 -9.85
C ILE A 125 -18.54 -28.13 -10.36
N GLY A 126 -19.49 -27.70 -11.20
CA GLY A 126 -19.57 -26.33 -11.69
C GLY A 126 -19.68 -25.28 -10.58
N ARG A 127 -20.52 -25.51 -9.56
CA ARG A 127 -20.61 -24.61 -8.40
C ARG A 127 -19.31 -24.52 -7.61
N ARG A 128 -18.60 -25.65 -7.42
CA ARG A 128 -17.27 -25.67 -6.77
C ARG A 128 -16.22 -24.92 -7.59
N PHE A 129 -16.23 -25.11 -8.91
CA PHE A 129 -15.33 -24.38 -9.82
C PHE A 129 -15.67 -22.89 -9.93
N GLU A 130 -16.94 -22.50 -9.92
CA GLU A 130 -17.34 -21.09 -9.87
C GLU A 130 -16.99 -20.45 -8.52
N ALA A 131 -17.03 -21.19 -7.41
CA ALA A 131 -16.60 -20.70 -6.12
C ALA A 131 -15.07 -20.56 -6.03
N ALA A 132 -14.33 -21.54 -6.54
CA ALA A 132 -12.87 -21.46 -6.65
C ALA A 132 -12.42 -20.41 -7.68
N GLY A 133 -13.12 -20.32 -8.81
CA GLY A 133 -12.94 -19.34 -9.87
C GLY A 133 -13.23 -17.93 -9.39
N ARG A 134 -14.32 -17.70 -8.63
CA ARG A 134 -14.60 -16.42 -7.94
C ARG A 134 -13.48 -16.01 -6.98
N ARG A 135 -12.88 -16.96 -6.26
CA ARG A 135 -11.68 -16.70 -5.42
C ARG A 135 -10.44 -16.30 -6.23
N PHE A 136 -10.42 -16.55 -7.55
CA PHE A 136 -9.40 -16.05 -8.48
C PHE A 136 -9.87 -14.83 -9.31
N GLU A 137 -11.19 -14.64 -9.50
CA GLU A 137 -11.83 -13.59 -10.33
C GLU A 137 -12.14 -12.29 -9.59
N GLU A 138 -12.43 -12.33 -8.28
CA GLU A 138 -12.52 -11.12 -7.47
C GLU A 138 -11.10 -10.60 -7.23
N VAL A 139 -10.64 -9.73 -8.12
CA VAL A 139 -9.41 -8.95 -7.93
C VAL A 139 -9.68 -7.89 -6.86
N SER A 140 -9.99 -8.31 -5.63
CA SER A 140 -10.05 -7.39 -4.50
C SER A 140 -8.64 -6.88 -4.24
N ARG A 141 -8.52 -5.55 -4.11
CA ARG A 141 -7.28 -4.92 -3.66
C ARG A 141 -7.38 -4.75 -2.16
N LYS A 142 -6.40 -5.26 -1.43
CA LYS A 142 -6.37 -5.15 0.02
C LYS A 142 -5.65 -3.87 0.41
N ILE A 143 -6.26 -3.09 1.29
CA ILE A 143 -5.65 -1.93 1.91
C ILE A 143 -5.58 -2.13 3.43
N ILE A 144 -4.61 -1.50 4.07
CA ILE A 144 -4.62 -1.35 5.53
C ILE A 144 -5.54 -0.17 5.83
N ASP A 145 -6.63 -0.41 6.56
CA ASP A 145 -7.50 0.68 7.00
C ASP A 145 -6.80 1.43 8.15
N GLN A 146 -6.24 2.59 7.81
CA GLN A 146 -5.40 3.35 8.70
C GLN A 146 -6.18 4.04 9.83
N ARG A 147 -7.52 4.07 9.78
CA ARG A 147 -8.37 4.67 10.83
C ARG A 147 -8.38 3.86 12.12
N TYR A 148 -8.10 2.57 12.02
CA TYR A 148 -8.07 1.66 13.16
C TYR A 148 -6.71 1.65 13.87
N LEU A 149 -5.66 2.13 13.20
CA LEU A 149 -4.34 2.29 13.80
C LEU A 149 -4.35 3.43 14.83
N PRO A 150 -3.60 3.32 15.94
CA PRO A 150 -2.61 2.27 16.25
C PRO A 150 -3.21 1.07 17.00
N HIS A 151 -4.50 1.10 17.31
CA HIS A 151 -5.12 0.18 18.26
C HIS A 151 -5.52 -1.16 17.64
N GLN A 152 -5.84 -1.18 16.35
CA GLN A 152 -6.23 -2.37 15.62
C GLN A 152 -5.62 -2.34 14.21
N PHE A 153 -5.14 -3.50 13.76
CA PHE A 153 -4.63 -3.68 12.40
C PHE A 153 -5.73 -4.36 11.58
N VAL A 154 -6.38 -3.58 10.71
CA VAL A 154 -7.53 -4.03 9.91
C VAL A 154 -7.14 -3.99 8.43
N ILE A 155 -7.45 -5.08 7.72
CA ILE A 155 -7.31 -5.14 6.26
C ILE A 155 -8.72 -5.06 5.66
N GLU A 156 -8.90 -4.14 4.73
CA GLU A 156 -10.14 -3.95 3.98
C GLU A 156 -9.96 -4.42 2.54
N ASP A 157 -10.96 -5.11 2.01
CA ASP A 157 -11.03 -5.51 0.60
C ASP A 157 -11.75 -4.43 -0.21
N ILE A 158 -11.10 -3.95 -1.27
CA ILE A 158 -11.62 -2.97 -2.22
C ILE A 158 -11.91 -3.66 -3.54
N CYS A 159 -13.17 -3.73 -3.92
CA CYS A 159 -13.67 -4.53 -5.04
C CYS A 159 -14.00 -3.68 -6.27
N ASN A 160 -14.13 -2.36 -6.13
CA ASN A 160 -14.41 -1.45 -7.25
C ASN A 160 -13.79 -0.06 -7.05
N HIS A 161 -13.85 0.75 -8.12
CA HIS A 161 -13.27 2.10 -8.11
C HIS A 161 -14.05 3.08 -7.23
N GLU A 162 -15.35 2.84 -6.99
CA GLU A 162 -16.14 3.68 -6.08
C GLU A 162 -15.74 3.45 -4.61
N GLU A 163 -15.52 2.21 -4.20
CA GLU A 163 -14.96 1.86 -2.90
C GLU A 163 -13.54 2.41 -2.74
N MET A 164 -12.71 2.37 -3.78
CA MET A 164 -11.37 2.99 -3.75
C MET A 164 -11.49 4.51 -3.57
N ALA A 165 -12.44 5.16 -4.24
CA ALA A 165 -12.68 6.59 -4.10
C ALA A 165 -13.12 6.95 -2.67
N ILE A 166 -13.97 6.12 -2.06
CA ILE A 166 -14.36 6.26 -0.64
C ILE A 166 -13.14 6.07 0.25
N ALA A 167 -12.33 5.03 0.03
CA ALA A 167 -11.13 4.77 0.81
C ALA A 167 -10.13 5.94 0.80
N ILE A 168 -9.98 6.62 -0.35
CA ILE A 168 -9.14 7.82 -0.49
C ILE A 168 -9.78 9.04 0.20
N LYS A 169 -11.08 9.25 -0.02
CA LYS A 169 -11.82 10.41 0.49
C LYS A 169 -11.97 10.39 2.01
N ASP A 170 -12.36 9.24 2.56
CA ASP A 170 -12.64 9.04 3.98
C ASP A 170 -11.38 8.58 4.75
N MET A 171 -10.22 8.66 4.10
CA MET A 171 -8.89 8.44 4.69
C MET A 171 -8.67 7.05 5.28
N HIS A 172 -9.27 6.01 4.68
CA HIS A 172 -8.86 4.63 4.94
C HIS A 172 -7.40 4.44 4.48
N VAL A 173 -7.05 5.05 3.34
CA VAL A 173 -5.68 5.23 2.85
C VAL A 173 -5.30 6.70 2.83
N ARG A 174 -4.08 7.01 3.28
CA ARG A 174 -3.52 8.36 3.30
C ARG A 174 -2.02 8.33 3.01
N GLY A 175 -1.48 9.47 2.58
CA GLY A 175 -0.09 9.62 2.18
C GLY A 175 0.08 9.71 0.66
N ALA A 176 1.02 10.54 0.23
CA ALA A 176 1.14 10.96 -1.17
C ALA A 176 1.38 9.77 -2.13
N GLY A 177 2.38 8.94 -1.84
CA GLY A 177 2.70 7.76 -2.66
C GLY A 177 1.59 6.73 -2.65
N LEU A 178 1.03 6.44 -1.46
CA LEU A 178 -0.03 5.44 -1.32
C LEU A 178 -1.32 5.86 -2.03
N ILE A 179 -1.72 7.14 -1.95
CA ILE A 179 -2.89 7.65 -2.69
C ILE A 179 -2.66 7.53 -4.21
N GLY A 180 -1.45 7.82 -4.69
CA GLY A 180 -1.11 7.64 -6.11
C GLY A 180 -1.26 6.18 -6.56
N ALA A 181 -0.70 5.24 -5.81
CA ALA A 181 -0.83 3.80 -6.10
C ALA A 181 -2.29 3.31 -6.01
N ALA A 182 -3.01 3.75 -4.97
CA ALA A 182 -4.43 3.45 -4.78
C ALA A 182 -5.28 3.95 -5.97
N ALA A 183 -5.03 5.16 -6.46
CA ALA A 183 -5.68 5.70 -7.65
C ALA A 183 -5.33 4.90 -8.92
N GLY A 184 -4.07 4.51 -9.08
CA GLY A 184 -3.62 3.64 -10.17
C GLY A 184 -4.37 2.30 -10.21
N TYR A 185 -4.54 1.65 -9.05
CA TYR A 185 -5.35 0.43 -8.94
C TYR A 185 -6.86 0.70 -9.03
N GLY A 186 -7.34 1.86 -8.58
CA GLY A 186 -8.73 2.31 -8.75
C GLY A 186 -9.11 2.41 -10.22
N MET A 187 -8.24 2.97 -11.07
CA MET A 187 -8.42 2.98 -12.52
C MET A 187 -8.51 1.58 -13.12
N PHE A 188 -7.68 0.65 -12.63
CA PHE A 188 -7.73 -0.75 -13.05
C PHE A 188 -9.04 -1.43 -12.64
N LEU A 189 -9.53 -1.19 -11.43
CA LEU A 189 -10.84 -1.67 -10.98
C LEU A 189 -11.99 -1.08 -11.81
N ALA A 190 -11.88 0.19 -12.23
CA ALA A 190 -12.82 0.79 -13.16
C ALA A 190 -12.80 0.11 -14.52
N ALA A 191 -11.61 -0.15 -15.08
CA ALA A 191 -11.45 -0.87 -16.35
C ALA A 191 -12.00 -2.30 -16.27
N LEU A 192 -11.85 -3.00 -15.14
CA LEU A 192 -12.47 -4.31 -14.94
C LEU A 192 -14.01 -4.25 -14.94
N LYS A 193 -14.58 -3.22 -14.32
CA LYS A 193 -16.04 -3.03 -14.19
C LYS A 193 -16.70 -2.46 -15.44
N ALA A 194 -15.94 -1.73 -16.27
CA ALA A 194 -16.44 -1.02 -17.43
C ALA A 194 -17.15 -1.94 -18.44
N PRO A 195 -18.20 -1.46 -19.13
CA PRO A 195 -18.84 -2.21 -20.21
C PRO A 195 -17.83 -2.68 -21.26
N LYS A 196 -17.99 -3.91 -21.75
CA LYS A 196 -17.14 -4.50 -22.80
C LYS A 196 -17.85 -4.55 -24.17
N THR A 197 -18.92 -3.78 -24.31
CA THR A 197 -19.81 -3.70 -25.48
C THR A 197 -19.15 -3.01 -26.67
N SER A 198 -18.42 -1.92 -26.43
CA SER A 198 -17.60 -1.25 -27.43
C SER A 198 -16.32 -0.67 -26.81
N PRO A 199 -15.23 -0.55 -27.58
CA PRO A 199 -14.01 0.11 -27.12
C PRO A 199 -14.22 1.56 -26.68
N GLU A 200 -15.15 2.29 -27.31
CA GLU A 200 -15.44 3.69 -27.00
C GLU A 200 -16.20 3.81 -25.67
N GLU A 201 -17.29 3.05 -25.47
CA GLU A 201 -18.05 3.06 -24.22
C GLU A 201 -17.18 2.64 -23.03
N HIS A 202 -16.31 1.66 -23.23
CA HIS A 202 -15.35 1.24 -22.22
C HIS A 202 -14.40 2.37 -21.83
N LEU A 203 -13.88 3.11 -22.81
CA LEU A 203 -12.93 4.20 -22.54
C LEU A 203 -13.63 5.34 -21.80
N THR A 204 -14.81 5.75 -22.25
CA THR A 204 -15.60 6.80 -21.60
C THR A 204 -15.89 6.48 -20.14
N PHE A 205 -16.29 5.23 -19.82
CA PHE A 205 -16.52 4.82 -18.44
C PHE A 205 -15.24 4.96 -17.58
N VAL A 206 -14.09 4.53 -18.12
CA VAL A 206 -12.80 4.60 -17.40
C VAL A 206 -12.35 6.05 -17.21
N GLU A 207 -12.57 6.93 -18.19
CA GLU A 207 -12.31 8.36 -18.08
C GLU A 207 -13.18 9.04 -17.02
N GLU A 208 -14.48 8.72 -16.98
CA GLU A 208 -15.41 9.21 -15.95
C GLU A 208 -15.00 8.74 -14.55
N ALA A 209 -14.59 7.48 -14.41
CA ALA A 209 -14.07 6.94 -13.14
C ALA A 209 -12.78 7.67 -12.71
N GLY A 210 -11.91 8.02 -13.66
CA GLY A 210 -10.71 8.81 -13.39
C GLY A 210 -11.03 10.21 -12.88
N LEU A 211 -12.02 10.88 -13.48
CA LEU A 211 -12.50 12.18 -12.99
C LEU A 211 -13.11 12.06 -11.59
N PHE A 212 -13.86 10.99 -11.32
CA PHE A 212 -14.42 10.73 -10.00
C PHE A 212 -13.33 10.54 -8.94
N LEU A 213 -12.30 9.73 -9.22
CA LEU A 213 -11.14 9.56 -8.35
C LEU A 213 -10.43 10.90 -8.09
N LYS A 214 -10.17 11.71 -9.13
CA LYS A 214 -9.56 13.04 -8.99
C LYS A 214 -10.37 13.99 -8.09
N SER A 215 -11.69 13.88 -8.12
CA SER A 215 -12.57 14.72 -7.30
C SER A 215 -12.51 14.43 -5.79
N THR A 216 -11.99 13.25 -5.39
CA THR A 216 -11.93 12.85 -3.98
C THR A 216 -11.02 13.76 -3.17
N ARG A 217 -9.87 14.17 -3.73
CA ARG A 217 -8.85 15.01 -3.10
C ARG A 217 -8.12 15.88 -4.15
N PRO A 218 -8.68 17.02 -4.57
CA PRO A 218 -8.18 17.81 -5.70
C PRO A 218 -6.78 18.43 -5.47
N THR A 219 -6.28 18.47 -4.25
CA THR A 219 -4.93 18.93 -3.89
C THR A 219 -3.87 17.84 -3.96
N ALA A 220 -4.26 16.56 -4.14
CA ALA A 220 -3.34 15.43 -4.16
C ALA A 220 -2.71 15.25 -5.56
N VAL A 221 -1.58 15.91 -5.80
CA VAL A 221 -0.85 15.85 -7.08
C VAL A 221 -0.51 14.42 -7.50
N ASN A 222 -0.13 13.55 -6.56
CA ASN A 222 0.18 12.13 -6.85
C ASN A 222 -1.04 11.35 -7.36
N LEU A 223 -2.25 11.72 -6.93
CA LEU A 223 -3.50 11.13 -7.40
C LEU A 223 -3.71 11.49 -8.87
N GLU A 224 -3.67 12.79 -9.18
CA GLU A 224 -3.80 13.27 -10.55
C GLU A 224 -2.74 12.66 -11.47
N PHE A 225 -1.47 12.66 -11.04
CA PHE A 225 -0.37 12.04 -11.77
C PHE A 225 -0.66 10.57 -12.12
N ALA A 226 -1.15 9.78 -11.17
CA ALA A 226 -1.45 8.36 -11.39
C ALA A 226 -2.61 8.15 -12.38
N VAL A 227 -3.69 8.94 -12.26
CA VAL A 227 -4.85 8.86 -13.16
C VAL A 227 -4.46 9.25 -14.58
N GLU A 228 -3.76 10.38 -14.76
CA GLU A 228 -3.34 10.84 -16.10
C GLU A 228 -2.37 9.86 -16.77
N ARG A 229 -1.48 9.24 -15.98
CA ARG A 229 -0.55 8.22 -16.48
C ARG A 229 -1.27 6.97 -16.94
N GLN A 230 -2.30 6.53 -16.21
CA GLN A 230 -3.16 5.42 -16.63
C GLN A 230 -3.88 5.73 -17.95
N LEU A 231 -4.55 6.88 -18.03
CA LEU A 231 -5.28 7.30 -19.24
C LEU A 231 -4.35 7.41 -20.46
N SER A 232 -3.16 7.99 -20.25
CA SER A 232 -2.15 8.10 -21.31
C SER A 232 -1.65 6.74 -21.78
N HIS A 233 -1.48 5.76 -20.89
CA HIS A 233 -1.00 4.43 -21.24
C HIS A 233 -2.04 3.59 -21.99
N MET A 234 -3.33 3.78 -21.68
CA MET A 234 -4.42 3.10 -22.38
C MET A 234 -4.74 3.70 -23.76
N LYS A 235 -4.23 4.91 -24.03
CA LYS A 235 -4.56 5.65 -25.25
C LYS A 235 -4.12 4.89 -26.50
N GLY A 236 -5.07 4.68 -27.42
CA GLY A 236 -4.82 3.99 -28.70
C GLY A 236 -4.98 2.46 -28.65
N ILE A 237 -5.20 1.87 -27.47
CA ILE A 237 -5.49 0.44 -27.34
C ILE A 237 -6.98 0.22 -27.68
N SER A 238 -7.24 -0.47 -28.80
CA SER A 238 -8.59 -0.71 -29.30
C SER A 238 -9.22 -1.99 -28.74
N ASP A 239 -8.41 -2.99 -28.39
CA ASP A 239 -8.91 -4.20 -27.73
C ASP A 239 -9.19 -3.93 -26.23
N VAL A 240 -10.39 -4.24 -25.78
CA VAL A 240 -10.83 -4.00 -24.41
C VAL A 240 -10.04 -4.85 -23.41
N GLU A 241 -9.79 -6.12 -23.74
CA GLU A 241 -9.03 -7.01 -22.85
C GLU A 241 -7.56 -6.58 -22.75
N GLU A 242 -6.95 -6.19 -23.87
CA GLU A 242 -5.62 -5.59 -23.88
C GLU A 242 -5.57 -4.29 -23.05
N ARG A 243 -6.60 -3.44 -23.12
CA ARG A 243 -6.66 -2.20 -22.33
C ARG A 243 -6.73 -2.48 -20.84
N VAL A 244 -7.55 -3.45 -20.41
CA VAL A 244 -7.61 -3.88 -19.01
C VAL A 244 -6.27 -4.42 -18.53
N ARG A 245 -5.57 -5.23 -19.36
CA ARG A 245 -4.21 -5.71 -19.04
C ARG A 245 -3.21 -4.57 -18.91
N ALA A 246 -3.20 -3.63 -19.86
CA ALA A 246 -2.33 -2.46 -19.83
C ALA A 246 -2.58 -1.60 -18.58
N CYS A 247 -3.84 -1.42 -18.20
CA CYS A 247 -4.21 -0.69 -16.98
C CYS A 247 -3.70 -1.41 -15.72
N ARG A 248 -3.78 -2.75 -15.67
CA ARG A 248 -3.22 -3.55 -14.57
C ARG A 248 -1.71 -3.39 -14.47
N GLU A 249 -1.01 -3.50 -15.61
CA GLU A 249 0.44 -3.40 -15.68
C GLU A 249 0.90 -2.01 -15.22
N MET A 250 0.28 -0.95 -15.73
CA MET A 250 0.62 0.42 -15.34
C MET A 250 0.33 0.72 -13.87
N ALA A 251 -0.74 0.14 -13.28
CA ALA A 251 -0.99 0.26 -11.84
C ALA A 251 0.17 -0.34 -11.02
N GLY A 252 0.65 -1.52 -11.44
CA GLY A 252 1.84 -2.16 -10.85
C GLY A 252 3.10 -1.31 -11.03
N VAL A 253 3.33 -0.76 -12.23
CA VAL A 253 4.47 0.13 -12.51
C VAL A 253 4.45 1.37 -11.60
N ILE A 254 3.30 2.01 -11.41
CA ILE A 254 3.18 3.17 -10.51
C ILE A 254 3.56 2.79 -9.08
N ALA A 255 3.09 1.64 -8.59
CA ALA A 255 3.37 1.18 -7.24
C ALA A 255 4.85 0.78 -7.06
N ASP A 256 5.41 0.05 -8.01
CA ASP A 256 6.80 -0.40 -8.00
C ASP A 256 7.78 0.79 -8.09
N GLU A 257 7.46 1.80 -8.91
CA GLU A 257 8.26 3.02 -8.99
C GLU A 257 8.25 3.80 -7.68
N ASP A 258 7.09 3.96 -7.03
CA ASP A 258 7.00 4.62 -5.72
C ASP A 258 7.87 3.91 -4.67
N ALA A 259 7.80 2.58 -4.60
CA ALA A 259 8.63 1.77 -3.70
C ALA A 259 10.12 1.93 -4.01
N GLN A 260 10.49 1.94 -5.30
CA GLN A 260 11.87 2.17 -5.73
C GLN A 260 12.37 3.57 -5.38
N PHE A 261 11.53 4.59 -5.53
CA PHE A 261 11.86 5.96 -5.18
C PHE A 261 12.09 6.10 -3.67
N CYS A 262 11.20 5.54 -2.86
CA CYS A 262 11.33 5.47 -1.40
C CYS A 262 12.65 4.81 -0.98
N SER A 263 13.01 3.68 -1.60
CA SER A 263 14.27 2.98 -1.34
C SER A 263 15.50 3.84 -1.66
N LYS A 264 15.51 4.52 -2.82
CA LYS A 264 16.60 5.44 -3.20
C LYS A 264 16.70 6.66 -2.28
N ILE A 265 15.55 7.23 -1.89
CA ILE A 265 15.50 8.32 -0.90
C ILE A 265 16.16 7.87 0.41
N GLY A 266 15.87 6.65 0.89
CA GLY A 266 16.53 6.07 2.06
C GLY A 266 18.05 5.94 1.88
N GLN A 267 18.49 5.37 0.76
CA GLN A 267 19.92 5.18 0.44
C GLN A 267 20.68 6.51 0.30
N HIS A 268 20.05 7.56 -0.21
CA HIS A 268 20.68 8.87 -0.32
C HIS A 268 20.66 9.62 1.00
N GLY A 269 19.53 9.62 1.70
CA GLY A 269 19.35 10.35 2.95
C GLY A 269 20.17 9.78 4.10
N VAL A 270 20.42 8.47 4.15
CA VAL A 270 21.25 7.86 5.20
C VAL A 270 22.68 8.41 5.21
N THR A 271 23.20 8.88 4.06
CA THR A 271 24.53 9.49 3.99
C THR A 271 24.64 10.74 4.86
N ILE A 272 23.56 11.53 4.96
CA ILE A 272 23.47 12.70 5.84
C ILE A 272 23.57 12.26 7.31
N ILE A 273 22.83 11.21 7.68
CA ILE A 273 22.83 10.66 9.05
C ILE A 273 24.22 10.10 9.38
N GLU A 274 24.85 9.38 8.46
CA GLU A 274 26.22 8.86 8.60
C GLU A 274 27.23 9.97 8.82
N GLU A 275 27.17 11.05 8.04
CA GLU A 275 28.06 12.19 8.19
C GLU A 275 27.88 12.90 9.53
N ILE A 276 26.63 13.10 9.96
CA ILE A 276 26.32 13.69 11.26
C ILE A 276 26.84 12.78 12.38
N TYR A 277 26.62 11.46 12.27
CA TYR A 277 27.11 10.49 13.25
C TYR A 277 28.65 10.51 13.34
N LYS A 278 29.35 10.47 12.20
CA LYS A 278 30.82 10.55 12.14
C LYS A 278 31.36 11.83 12.80
N LYS A 279 30.69 12.97 12.60
CA LYS A 279 31.08 14.26 13.19
C LYS A 279 30.76 14.33 14.70
N LYS A 280 29.63 13.78 15.12
CA LYS A 280 29.13 13.87 16.49
C LYS A 280 29.77 12.85 17.43
N GLY A 281 30.08 11.64 16.95
CA GLY A 281 30.60 10.52 17.76
C GLY A 281 29.60 9.99 18.81
N ALA A 282 28.32 10.36 18.71
CA ALA A 282 27.25 9.99 19.62
C ALA A 282 25.94 9.82 18.83
N PRO A 283 24.88 9.21 19.40
CA PRO A 283 23.64 8.95 18.68
C PRO A 283 23.08 10.18 17.96
N VAL A 284 22.63 9.99 16.73
CA VAL A 284 22.00 11.05 15.93
C VAL A 284 20.55 11.19 16.38
N ASN A 285 20.19 12.40 16.80
CA ASN A 285 18.83 12.74 17.18
C ASN A 285 18.14 13.31 15.94
N ILE A 286 17.07 12.68 15.50
CA ILE A 286 16.33 13.04 14.29
C ILE A 286 14.94 13.48 14.70
N LEU A 287 14.48 14.61 14.20
CA LEU A 287 13.09 15.07 14.36
C LEU A 287 12.32 14.75 13.07
N THR A 288 11.12 14.17 13.20
CA THR A 288 10.21 13.93 12.08
C THR A 288 8.82 14.46 12.41
N HIS A 289 8.08 14.82 11.36
CA HIS A 289 6.77 15.44 11.44
C HIS A 289 5.77 14.69 10.55
N CYS A 290 4.52 14.55 10.99
CA CYS A 290 3.49 13.76 10.33
C CYS A 290 3.85 12.28 10.18
N ASN A 291 3.26 11.62 9.18
CA ASN A 291 3.58 10.27 8.74
C ASN A 291 3.99 10.29 7.27
N ALA A 292 5.28 10.05 7.04
CA ALA A 292 5.89 9.94 5.72
C ALA A 292 6.67 8.61 5.62
N GLY A 293 6.10 7.57 6.22
CA GLY A 293 6.64 6.22 6.28
C GLY A 293 5.89 5.24 5.41
N TRP A 294 5.97 3.95 5.75
CA TRP A 294 5.47 2.89 4.89
C TRP A 294 3.93 2.72 4.96
N LEU A 295 3.25 3.42 5.87
CA LEU A 295 1.80 3.60 5.79
C LEU A 295 1.40 4.75 4.84
N ALA A 296 2.32 5.67 4.50
CA ALA A 296 2.05 6.81 3.63
C ALA A 296 2.49 6.61 2.17
N PHE A 297 3.30 5.58 1.91
CA PHE A 297 3.86 5.22 0.62
C PHE A 297 3.63 3.71 0.37
N VAL A 298 3.99 3.20 -0.80
CA VAL A 298 3.80 1.77 -1.12
C VAL A 298 4.71 0.86 -0.29
N ASP A 299 5.86 1.38 0.13
CA ASP A 299 6.87 0.68 0.94
C ASP A 299 7.58 1.68 1.86
N VAL A 300 8.76 1.32 2.39
CA VAL A 300 9.76 2.02 3.25
C VAL A 300 9.48 3.49 3.65
N GLY A 301 9.00 4.34 2.75
CA GLY A 301 8.57 5.71 3.02
C GLY A 301 9.48 6.75 2.37
N SER A 302 9.23 8.01 2.65
CA SER A 302 10.11 9.10 2.23
C SER A 302 10.98 9.58 3.41
N ALA A 303 10.44 10.38 4.33
CA ALA A 303 11.22 11.01 5.39
C ALA A 303 11.72 10.00 6.45
N THR A 304 10.98 8.91 6.65
CA THR A 304 11.43 7.83 7.55
C THR A 304 12.34 6.82 6.85
N ALA A 305 12.41 6.78 5.52
CA ALA A 305 13.27 5.81 4.83
C ALA A 305 14.76 5.96 5.19
N PRO A 306 15.36 7.16 5.27
CA PRO A 306 16.72 7.33 5.78
C PRO A 306 16.89 6.85 7.22
N ILE A 307 15.85 6.98 8.05
CA ILE A 307 15.83 6.53 9.45
C ILE A 307 15.88 5.00 9.51
N TYR A 308 15.02 4.32 8.73
CA TYR A 308 15.01 2.86 8.62
C TYR A 308 16.33 2.33 8.06
N GLU A 309 16.87 2.96 7.02
CA GLU A 309 18.16 2.58 6.45
C GLU A 309 19.31 2.78 7.45
N ALA A 310 19.33 3.88 8.20
CA ALA A 310 20.31 4.11 9.26
C ALA A 310 20.21 3.05 10.37
N HIS A 311 18.98 2.70 10.78
CA HIS A 311 18.74 1.66 11.76
C HIS A 311 19.22 0.29 11.29
N ASN A 312 18.91 -0.09 10.04
CA ASN A 312 19.34 -1.35 9.43
C ASN A 312 20.87 -1.45 9.31
N ARG A 313 21.56 -0.31 9.14
CA ARG A 313 23.02 -0.20 9.19
C ARG A 313 23.61 -0.16 10.61
N ASN A 314 22.78 -0.30 11.65
CA ASN A 314 23.16 -0.21 13.05
C ASN A 314 23.78 1.15 13.44
N ILE A 315 23.42 2.23 12.73
CA ILE A 315 23.83 3.57 13.12
C ILE A 315 23.02 3.96 14.36
N PRO A 316 23.66 4.39 15.47
CA PRO A 316 22.93 4.80 16.66
C PRO A 316 22.08 6.06 16.38
N ILE A 317 20.76 5.88 16.39
CA ILE A 317 19.79 6.95 16.17
C ILE A 317 18.72 6.97 17.27
N HIS A 318 18.14 8.15 17.48
CA HIS A 318 16.92 8.33 18.27
C HIS A 318 15.99 9.31 17.52
N VAL A 319 14.72 8.94 17.38
CA VAL A 319 13.74 9.72 16.62
C VAL A 319 12.79 10.44 17.56
N TYR A 320 12.71 11.76 17.45
CA TYR A 320 11.64 12.56 18.03
C TYR A 320 10.51 12.65 17.00
N VAL A 321 9.31 12.28 17.41
CA VAL A 321 8.11 12.22 16.57
C VAL A 321 7.15 13.29 17.06
N ASP A 322 6.90 14.30 16.25
CA ASP A 322 5.85 15.28 16.55
C ASP A 322 4.47 14.62 16.55
N GLU A 323 3.56 15.03 17.44
CA GLU A 323 2.21 14.45 17.49
C GLU A 323 1.44 14.67 16.18
N THR A 324 1.58 15.83 15.55
CA THR A 324 0.93 16.26 14.30
C THR A 324 -0.57 16.51 14.44
N ARG A 325 -0.98 17.52 15.23
CA ARG A 325 -2.40 17.93 15.36
C ARG A 325 -2.88 18.74 14.13
N PRO A 326 -4.20 18.83 13.85
CA PRO A 326 -5.38 17.96 14.16
C PRO A 326 -5.90 17.17 12.92
N PRO A 327 -6.90 16.24 12.99
CA PRO A 327 -7.64 15.69 14.14
C PRO A 327 -6.97 14.48 14.82
N GLU A 328 -6.51 13.53 14.01
CA GLU A 328 -5.77 12.36 14.45
C GLU A 328 -4.28 12.69 14.39
N PRO A 329 -3.56 12.62 15.51
CA PRO A 329 -2.14 12.95 15.54
C PRO A 329 -1.35 11.89 14.78
N THR A 330 -1.15 12.08 13.47
CA THR A 330 -0.59 11.07 12.56
C THR A 330 0.82 10.66 12.94
N GLY A 331 1.59 11.57 13.54
CA GLY A 331 2.90 11.23 14.08
C GLY A 331 2.79 10.35 15.34
N ALA A 332 1.99 10.77 16.33
CA ALA A 332 1.81 10.00 17.56
C ALA A 332 1.12 8.64 17.35
N SER A 333 0.25 8.54 16.36
CA SER A 333 -0.50 7.32 16.02
C SER A 333 0.28 6.44 15.04
N LEU A 334 0.45 6.90 13.80
CA LEU A 334 0.97 6.08 12.70
C LEU A 334 2.49 5.99 12.74
N THR A 335 3.20 7.11 12.81
CA THR A 335 4.68 7.11 12.78
C THR A 335 5.24 6.40 14.01
N ALA A 336 4.73 6.68 15.21
CA ALA A 336 5.16 5.97 16.41
C ALA A 336 4.86 4.46 16.31
N TRP A 337 3.69 4.07 15.78
CA TRP A 337 3.35 2.67 15.56
C TRP A 337 4.31 2.00 14.58
N GLU A 338 4.60 2.61 13.42
CA GLU A 338 5.55 2.08 12.44
C GLU A 338 6.96 1.93 13.02
N LEU A 339 7.48 2.97 13.68
CA LEU A 339 8.82 2.96 14.29
C LEU A 339 8.89 1.88 15.37
N SER A 340 7.82 1.71 16.16
CA SER A 340 7.72 0.65 17.16
C SER A 340 7.73 -0.75 16.54
N LYS A 341 7.02 -0.95 15.41
CA LYS A 341 7.00 -2.25 14.72
C LYS A 341 8.35 -2.56 14.07
N HIS A 342 9.06 -1.54 13.57
CA HIS A 342 10.39 -1.72 12.97
C HIS A 342 11.52 -1.84 14.03
N GLY A 343 11.28 -1.43 15.28
CA GLY A 343 12.28 -1.49 16.36
C GLY A 343 13.18 -0.24 16.48
N VAL A 344 12.78 0.87 15.86
CA VAL A 344 13.50 2.14 15.93
C VAL A 344 13.17 2.85 17.25
N LYS A 345 14.20 3.26 17.99
CA LYS A 345 14.04 4.02 19.24
C LYS A 345 13.46 5.40 18.95
N HIS A 346 12.35 5.73 19.61
CA HIS A 346 11.66 6.99 19.39
C HIS A 346 10.99 7.54 20.65
N THR A 347 10.68 8.83 20.63
CA THR A 347 9.93 9.57 21.67
C THR A 347 8.91 10.49 20.98
N ILE A 348 7.65 10.42 21.40
CA ILE A 348 6.60 11.34 20.92
C ILE A 348 6.73 12.67 21.67
N ILE A 349 6.67 13.78 20.93
CA ILE A 349 6.72 15.15 21.46
C ILE A 349 5.60 16.01 20.85
N ALA A 350 5.33 17.18 21.44
CA ALA A 350 4.45 18.18 20.85
C ALA A 350 5.08 18.79 19.58
N ASP A 351 4.22 19.32 18.70
CA ASP A 351 4.60 19.83 17.37
C ASP A 351 5.75 20.85 17.39
N ASN A 352 6.69 20.69 16.46
CA ASN A 352 7.88 21.54 16.33
C ASN A 352 8.27 21.74 14.85
N SER A 353 9.30 22.56 14.58
CA SER A 353 9.73 22.88 13.21
C SER A 353 10.85 21.97 12.69
N PHE A 354 10.76 21.59 11.41
CA PHE A 354 11.73 20.77 10.70
C PHE A 354 12.55 21.58 9.67
N ARG A 355 13.62 20.98 9.12
CA ARG A 355 14.56 21.65 8.18
C ARG A 355 14.92 20.87 6.93
N PHE A 356 14.59 19.60 6.83
CA PHE A 356 14.80 18.79 5.62
C PHE A 356 13.45 18.27 5.13
N VAL A 357 13.31 18.13 3.81
CA VAL A 357 12.14 17.50 3.19
C VAL A 357 12.60 16.35 2.31
N ALA A 358 11.97 15.19 2.47
CA ALA A 358 12.21 14.02 1.64
C ALA A 358 10.96 13.73 0.80
N LEU A 359 11.12 13.75 -0.53
CA LEU A 359 10.01 13.63 -1.47
C LEU A 359 10.48 12.98 -2.79
N PRO A 360 9.66 12.11 -3.40
CA PRO A 360 9.93 11.63 -4.76
C PRO A 360 9.58 12.70 -5.79
N SER A 361 10.17 12.61 -6.99
CA SER A 361 9.95 13.60 -8.05
C SER A 361 8.51 13.76 -8.52
N SER A 362 7.68 12.74 -8.35
CA SER A 362 6.23 12.78 -8.60
C SER A 362 5.48 13.76 -7.69
N THR A 363 6.10 14.18 -6.58
CA THR A 363 5.52 15.15 -5.64
C THR A 363 5.85 16.60 -6.03
N PHE A 364 6.79 16.83 -6.96
CA PHE A 364 7.01 18.18 -7.50
C PHE A 364 5.90 18.54 -8.47
N ASP A 365 5.24 19.67 -8.22
CA ASP A 365 4.48 20.38 -9.24
C ASP A 365 5.42 21.31 -10.01
N TRP A 366 5.74 20.92 -11.25
CA TRP A 366 6.67 21.62 -12.13
C TRP A 366 6.09 22.89 -12.76
N THR A 367 4.79 23.15 -12.58
CA THR A 367 4.07 24.26 -13.22
C THR A 367 3.92 25.47 -12.31
N ARG A 368 3.81 25.24 -10.99
CA ARG A 368 3.65 26.30 -9.99
C ARG A 368 4.97 27.06 -9.77
N ARG A 369 4.89 28.34 -9.39
CA ARG A 369 6.06 29.18 -9.09
C ARG A 369 5.99 29.87 -7.73
N ASP A 370 4.79 30.13 -7.21
CA ASP A 370 4.56 30.74 -5.90
C ASP A 370 3.65 29.84 -5.05
N GLY A 371 4.25 29.16 -4.05
CA GLY A 371 3.53 28.25 -3.17
C GLY A 371 2.46 28.93 -2.30
N VAL A 372 2.60 30.22 -1.99
CA VAL A 372 1.63 30.94 -1.12
C VAL A 372 0.44 31.42 -1.92
N LYS A 373 0.65 31.85 -3.17
CA LYS A 373 -0.44 32.37 -4.01
C LYS A 373 -1.16 31.32 -4.81
N GLU A 374 -0.46 30.25 -5.20
CA GLU A 374 -0.98 29.32 -6.20
C GLU A 374 -1.41 27.96 -5.65
N ILE A 375 -0.98 27.57 -4.45
CA ILE A 375 -1.38 26.29 -3.83
C ILE A 375 -2.63 26.54 -2.98
N PRO A 376 -3.80 25.98 -3.36
CA PRO A 376 -4.99 26.07 -2.54
C PRO A 376 -4.79 25.23 -1.27
N ILE A 377 -4.90 25.88 -0.10
CA ILE A 377 -4.83 25.20 1.19
C ILE A 377 -6.21 24.68 1.56
N GLU A 378 -6.31 23.35 1.69
CA GLU A 378 -7.51 22.67 2.14
C GLU A 378 -7.87 23.14 3.56
N SER A 379 -9.09 23.63 3.75
CA SER A 379 -9.65 23.89 5.07
C SER A 379 -10.63 22.78 5.42
N ARG A 380 -10.51 22.29 6.65
CA ARG A 380 -11.25 21.13 7.15
C ARG A 380 -12.20 21.53 8.28
N ASN A 381 -12.99 20.58 8.76
CA ASN A 381 -13.98 20.82 9.80
C ASN A 381 -13.29 21.32 11.08
N GLU A 382 -13.83 22.40 11.67
CA GLU A 382 -13.32 22.96 12.94
C GLU A 382 -13.34 21.96 14.10
N ASN A 383 -14.26 20.99 14.06
CA ASN A 383 -14.39 19.97 15.09
C ASN A 383 -13.13 19.09 15.20
N GLU A 384 -12.34 18.96 14.13
CA GLU A 384 -11.06 18.25 14.18
C GLU A 384 -10.06 18.91 15.16
N VAL A 385 -10.15 20.24 15.31
CA VAL A 385 -9.36 21.00 16.30
C VAL A 385 -10.00 20.91 17.68
N LYS A 386 -11.33 21.04 17.75
CA LYS A 386 -12.09 21.14 19.00
C LYS A 386 -12.16 19.82 19.74
N PHE A 387 -12.18 18.70 19.03
CA PHE A 387 -12.29 17.36 19.58
C PHE A 387 -10.98 16.58 19.43
N ILE A 388 -10.77 15.63 20.33
CA ILE A 388 -9.73 14.61 20.22
C ILE A 388 -10.35 13.24 20.41
N GLN A 389 -9.90 12.26 19.63
CA GLN A 389 -10.31 10.87 19.77
C GLN A 389 -9.18 10.05 20.38
N GLY A 390 -9.52 9.10 21.24
CA GLY A 390 -8.53 8.22 21.86
C GLY A 390 -9.15 6.99 22.51
N LEU A 391 -8.34 5.93 22.66
CA LEU A 391 -8.75 4.72 23.36
C LEU A 391 -8.91 4.99 24.86
N HIS A 392 -10.15 4.95 25.33
CA HIS A 392 -10.45 4.99 26.75
C HIS A 392 -10.05 3.67 27.40
N GLN A 393 -9.06 3.70 28.29
CA GLN A 393 -8.40 2.51 28.84
C GLN A 393 -9.37 1.57 29.56
N GLU A 394 -10.32 2.12 30.33
CA GLU A 394 -11.21 1.28 31.13
C GLU A 394 -12.31 0.61 30.29
N SER A 395 -12.83 1.31 29.29
CA SER A 395 -13.91 0.78 28.45
C SER A 395 -13.41 0.05 27.21
N GLY A 396 -12.14 0.21 26.84
CA GLY A 396 -11.56 -0.29 25.59
C GLY A 396 -12.20 0.30 24.34
N LYS A 397 -12.90 1.44 24.46
CA LYS A 397 -13.61 2.10 23.35
C LYS A 397 -12.89 3.37 22.95
N VAL A 398 -12.88 3.68 21.66
CA VAL A 398 -12.48 5.01 21.19
C VAL A 398 -13.58 5.99 21.59
N LEU A 399 -13.21 7.02 22.35
CA LEU A 399 -14.11 8.10 22.75
C LEU A 399 -13.66 9.41 22.13
N GLU A 400 -14.62 10.28 21.83
CA GLU A 400 -14.38 11.64 21.36
C GLU A 400 -14.59 12.63 22.53
N VAL A 401 -13.62 13.52 22.73
CA VAL A 401 -13.58 14.45 23.87
C VAL A 401 -13.42 15.87 23.36
N LEU A 402 -14.35 16.76 23.77
CA LEU A 402 -14.27 18.19 23.51
C LEU A 402 -13.20 18.85 24.40
N LEU A 403 -12.21 19.51 23.79
CA LEU A 403 -11.07 20.12 24.48
C LEU A 403 -11.29 21.60 24.82
N CYS A 404 -12.13 22.30 24.06
CA CYS A 404 -12.36 23.74 24.18
C CYS A 404 -13.82 24.07 24.52
N PRO A 405 -14.17 25.32 24.88
CA PRO A 405 -15.57 25.71 25.05
C PRO A 405 -16.40 25.44 23.79
N ALA A 406 -17.60 24.88 23.95
CA ALA A 406 -18.42 24.40 22.82
C ALA A 406 -18.66 25.46 21.73
N GLU A 407 -18.87 26.71 22.14
CA GLU A 407 -19.17 27.85 21.27
C GLU A 407 -17.92 28.51 20.66
N SER A 408 -16.71 28.07 21.01
CA SER A 408 -15.49 28.64 20.44
C SER A 408 -15.31 28.19 18.98
N PRO A 409 -15.16 29.11 18.02
CA PRO A 409 -14.83 28.76 16.64
C PRO A 409 -13.38 28.24 16.57
N ALA A 410 -13.08 27.38 15.60
CA ALA A 410 -11.71 26.97 15.31
C ALA A 410 -11.38 27.05 13.82
N ALA A 411 -10.16 27.47 13.50
CA ALA A 411 -9.63 27.42 12.14
C ALA A 411 -8.83 26.14 11.96
N ASN A 412 -9.10 25.40 10.89
CA ASN A 412 -8.41 24.16 10.59
C ASN A 412 -7.94 24.16 9.13
N TYR A 413 -6.64 24.37 8.95
CA TYR A 413 -5.95 24.30 7.67
C TYR A 413 -5.15 23.01 7.63
N ALA A 414 -5.41 22.15 6.65
CA ALA A 414 -4.80 20.84 6.56
C ALA A 414 -3.30 20.87 6.21
N PHE A 415 -2.85 21.98 5.62
CA PHE A 415 -1.49 22.18 5.14
C PHE A 415 -1.03 23.60 5.42
N ASP A 416 0.28 23.79 5.47
CA ASP A 416 0.94 25.08 5.38
C ASP A 416 1.98 25.08 4.25
N VAL A 417 2.62 26.23 4.03
CA VAL A 417 3.68 26.39 3.05
C VAL A 417 4.97 26.76 3.78
N THR A 418 5.93 25.84 3.80
CA THR A 418 7.29 26.12 4.29
C THR A 418 8.11 26.80 3.19
N PRO A 419 8.53 28.07 3.35
CA PRO A 419 9.34 28.74 2.34
C PRO A 419 10.70 28.06 2.15
N ALA A 420 11.13 27.91 0.91
CA ALA A 420 12.36 27.20 0.54
C ALA A 420 13.63 27.68 1.30
N ARG A 421 13.70 28.97 1.64
CA ARG A 421 14.79 29.55 2.45
C ARG A 421 14.95 28.98 3.87
N LEU A 422 13.92 28.31 4.39
CA LEU A 422 13.96 27.66 5.70
C LEU A 422 14.44 26.20 5.62
N LEU A 423 14.53 25.64 4.42
CA LEU A 423 14.97 24.29 4.18
C LEU A 423 16.48 24.22 3.99
N SER A 424 17.10 23.26 4.67
CA SER A 424 18.52 22.94 4.52
C SER A 424 18.80 22.08 3.28
N GLY A 425 17.80 21.34 2.79
CA GLY A 425 17.91 20.55 1.57
C GLY A 425 16.68 19.68 1.29
N LEU A 426 16.64 19.17 0.07
CA LEU A 426 15.65 18.22 -0.44
C LEU A 426 16.33 16.88 -0.68
N ILE A 427 15.70 15.80 -0.23
CA ILE A 427 16.15 14.42 -0.47
C ILE A 427 15.18 13.79 -1.46
N THR A 428 15.69 13.39 -2.63
CA THR A 428 14.91 12.82 -3.73
C THR A 428 15.48 11.47 -4.15
N GLU A 429 14.79 10.75 -5.04
CA GLU A 429 15.29 9.49 -5.60
C GLU A 429 16.51 9.66 -6.52
N ARG A 430 16.88 10.90 -6.87
CA ARG A 430 18.06 11.23 -7.69
C ARG A 430 19.21 11.82 -6.89
N GLY A 431 19.04 12.01 -5.59
CA GLY A 431 20.06 12.55 -4.71
C GLY A 431 19.55 13.66 -3.80
N VAL A 432 20.49 14.31 -3.12
CA VAL A 432 20.25 15.41 -2.19
C VAL A 432 20.65 16.73 -2.87
N CYS A 433 19.77 17.73 -2.83
CA CYS A 433 20.05 19.05 -3.39
C CYS A 433 19.59 20.17 -2.44
N ARG A 434 19.97 21.41 -2.75
CA ARG A 434 19.41 22.60 -2.08
C ARG A 434 17.98 22.83 -2.55
N ALA A 435 17.17 23.46 -1.69
CA ALA A 435 15.82 23.89 -2.03
C ALA A 435 15.84 25.14 -2.93
N GLU A 436 16.50 25.04 -4.09
CA GLU A 436 16.67 26.11 -5.07
C GLU A 436 16.41 25.53 -6.46
N GLU A 437 15.71 26.27 -7.33
CA GLU A 437 15.28 25.78 -8.66
C GLU A 437 16.45 25.25 -9.48
N GLN A 438 17.59 25.96 -9.49
CA GLN A 438 18.78 25.54 -10.21
C GLN A 438 19.28 24.16 -9.75
N SER A 439 19.39 23.95 -8.43
CA SER A 439 19.85 22.67 -7.88
C SER A 439 18.86 21.53 -8.11
N ILE A 440 17.56 21.83 -8.17
CA ILE A 440 16.53 20.83 -8.53
C ILE A 440 16.69 20.46 -10.01
N LEU A 441 16.81 21.44 -10.92
CA LEU A 441 16.97 21.20 -12.37
C LEU A 441 18.31 20.53 -12.72
N GLU A 442 19.32 20.61 -11.86
CA GLU A 442 20.57 19.84 -12.00
C GLU A 442 20.34 18.34 -11.75
N LEU A 443 19.44 17.96 -10.82
CA LEU A 443 19.02 16.57 -10.60
C LEU A 443 17.98 16.10 -11.64
N PHE A 444 17.15 17.02 -12.16
CA PHE A 444 16.07 16.74 -13.12
C PHE A 444 16.23 17.55 -14.41
N PRO A 445 17.30 17.31 -15.21
CA PRO A 445 17.61 18.12 -16.39
C PRO A 445 16.54 18.05 -17.49
N GLU A 446 15.74 17.00 -17.53
CA GLU A 446 14.63 16.84 -18.46
C GLU A 446 13.42 17.75 -18.18
N LYS A 447 13.43 18.46 -17.04
CA LYS A 447 12.39 19.41 -16.63
C LYS A 447 12.75 20.88 -16.90
N LYS A 448 13.90 21.12 -17.53
CA LYS A 448 14.39 22.47 -17.91
C LYS A 448 13.54 23.11 -19.01
#